data_AF-A0A133USY5-F1
#
_entry.id   AF-A0A133USY5-F1
#
_cell.length_a   1.000
_cell.length_b   1.000
_cell.length_c   1.000
_cell.angle_alpha   90.00
_cell.angle_beta   90.00
_cell.angle_gamma   90.00
#
_symmetry.space_group_name_H-M   'P 1'
#
loop_
_entity.id
_entity.type
_entity.pdbx_description
1 polymer ?
#
loop_
_entity_poly.entity_id
_entity_poly.type
_entity_poly.pdbx_seq_one_letter_code
_entity_poly.pdbx_strand_id
1 'polypeptide(L)'
;MKESINKIIKYLDDQEETREELLDISHRAIRKASSAIAALHREDDEKFSEIIENIEGDIEKLNTILEKEPQFSDHGSLIAAHREFSEALLTNALMEGDELPDPDEIKVHYKGYAQALAETTGELRRHLLDLLRKDDLEQAQKVHERMEKVFDHLERFDYPDSILSGMRHRRDVARKNLEKTRGDITRALREKKLEKALKDAEKSLED
;
A
#
# COMPACT_ATOMS: atom_id res chain seq x y z
N MET A 1 -1.99 51.23 5.56
CA MET A 1 -3.22 50.42 5.53
C MET A 1 -3.43 49.73 4.19
N LYS A 2 -3.68 50.45 3.08
CA LYS A 2 -3.89 49.83 1.74
C LYS A 2 -2.72 48.97 1.27
N GLU A 3 -1.49 49.42 1.45
CA GLU A 3 -0.28 48.65 1.09
C GLU A 3 -0.12 47.38 1.93
N SER A 4 -0.37 47.46 3.24
CA SER A 4 -0.33 46.31 4.15
C SER A 4 -1.37 45.25 3.78
N ILE A 5 -2.60 45.68 3.44
CA ILE A 5 -3.67 44.78 3.00
C ILE A 5 -3.30 44.11 1.68
N ASN A 6 -2.76 44.85 0.70
CA ASN A 6 -2.35 44.27 -0.58
C ASN A 6 -1.24 43.23 -0.42
N LYS A 7 -0.30 43.43 0.51
CA LYS A 7 0.74 42.43 0.83
C LYS A 7 0.14 41.15 1.41
N ILE A 8 -0.87 41.27 2.29
CA ILE A 8 -1.58 40.12 2.85
C ILE A 8 -2.36 39.36 1.77
N ILE A 9 -3.10 40.08 0.92
CA ILE A 9 -3.85 39.46 -0.18
C ILE A 9 -2.91 38.69 -1.09
N LYS A 10 -1.82 39.31 -1.54
CA LYS A 10 -0.83 38.63 -2.38
C LYS A 10 -0.27 37.37 -1.71
N TYR A 11 0.08 37.44 -0.44
CA TYR A 11 0.56 36.27 0.30
C TYR A 11 -0.48 35.13 0.32
N LEU A 12 -1.77 35.45 0.51
CA LEU A 12 -2.84 34.45 0.51
C LEU A 12 -3.12 33.90 -0.89
N ASP A 13 -3.04 34.73 -1.94
CA ASP A 13 -3.18 34.30 -3.33
C ASP A 13 -2.05 33.32 -3.72
N ASP A 14 -0.80 33.64 -3.36
CA ASP A 14 0.36 32.78 -3.62
C ASP A 14 0.23 31.41 -2.88
N GLN A 15 -0.36 31.41 -1.67
CA GLN A 15 -0.65 30.20 -0.90
C GLN A 15 -1.76 29.35 -1.53
N GLU A 16 -2.82 29.99 -2.03
CA GLU A 16 -3.92 29.28 -2.71
C GLU A 16 -3.45 28.65 -4.01
N GLU A 17 -2.64 29.35 -4.82
CA GLU A 17 -2.05 28.81 -6.05
C GLU A 17 -1.20 27.57 -5.74
N THR A 18 -0.36 27.63 -4.69
CA THR A 18 0.44 26.46 -4.28
C THR A 18 -0.42 25.30 -3.82
N ARG A 19 -1.52 25.59 -3.08
CA ARG A 19 -2.47 24.57 -2.63
C ARG A 19 -3.16 23.88 -3.80
N GLU A 20 -3.58 24.64 -4.82
CA GLU A 20 -4.18 24.10 -6.04
C GLU A 20 -3.19 23.20 -6.81
N GLU A 21 -1.94 23.64 -6.98
CA GLU A 21 -0.90 22.84 -7.60
C GLU A 21 -0.67 21.52 -6.84
N LEU A 22 -0.54 21.57 -5.50
CA LEU A 22 -0.38 20.39 -4.66
C LEU A 22 -1.53 19.40 -4.82
N LEU A 23 -2.77 19.87 -4.87
CA LEU A 23 -3.94 19.02 -5.06
C LEU A 23 -3.93 18.31 -6.41
N ASP A 24 -3.64 19.03 -7.48
CA ASP A 24 -3.63 18.49 -8.83
C ASP A 24 -2.57 17.41 -9.02
N ILE A 25 -1.37 17.66 -8.49
CA ILE A 25 -0.28 16.67 -8.52
C ILE A 25 -0.64 15.46 -7.65
N SER A 26 -1.17 15.68 -6.44
CA SER A 26 -1.58 14.60 -5.54
C SER A 26 -2.63 13.70 -6.18
N HIS A 27 -3.69 14.25 -6.75
CA HIS A 27 -4.74 13.47 -7.40
C HIS A 27 -4.24 12.71 -8.62
N ARG A 28 -3.27 13.27 -9.37
CA ARG A 28 -2.63 12.58 -10.49
C ARG A 28 -1.81 11.38 -10.00
N ALA A 29 -0.99 11.55 -8.97
CA ALA A 29 -0.21 10.48 -8.36
C ALA A 29 -1.12 9.35 -7.85
N ILE A 30 -2.20 9.68 -7.15
CA ILE A 30 -3.18 8.69 -6.64
C ILE A 30 -3.77 7.85 -7.78
N ARG A 31 -4.23 8.50 -8.88
CA ARG A 31 -4.79 7.76 -10.03
C ARG A 31 -3.79 6.83 -10.70
N LYS A 32 -2.53 7.27 -10.81
CA LYS A 32 -1.44 6.45 -11.34
C LYS A 32 -1.15 5.28 -10.40
N ALA A 33 -1.08 5.50 -9.09
CA ALA A 33 -0.84 4.45 -8.09
C ALA A 33 -1.92 3.35 -8.13
N SER A 34 -3.20 3.71 -8.22
CA SER A 34 -4.27 2.73 -8.42
C SER A 34 -4.10 1.92 -9.72
N SER A 35 -3.54 2.55 -10.77
CA SER A 35 -3.25 1.87 -12.05
C SER A 35 -2.03 0.95 -11.94
N ALA A 36 -1.03 1.32 -11.14
CA ALA A 36 0.13 0.49 -10.84
C ALA A 36 -0.29 -0.78 -10.09
N ILE A 37 -1.07 -0.67 -9.02
CA ILE A 37 -1.62 -1.83 -8.29
C ILE A 37 -2.42 -2.74 -9.24
N ALA A 38 -3.21 -2.17 -10.15
CA ALA A 38 -3.96 -2.95 -11.13
C ALA A 38 -3.05 -3.68 -12.13
N ALA A 39 -1.90 -3.11 -12.52
CA ALA A 39 -0.90 -3.76 -13.36
C ALA A 39 -0.17 -4.88 -12.59
N LEU A 40 0.19 -4.63 -11.33
CA LEU A 40 0.84 -5.59 -10.45
C LEU A 40 0.02 -6.89 -10.31
N HIS A 41 -1.28 -6.78 -10.02
CA HIS A 41 -2.18 -7.96 -9.95
C HIS A 41 -2.44 -8.65 -11.30
N ARG A 42 -2.08 -8.02 -12.41
CA ARG A 42 -2.17 -8.61 -13.74
C ARG A 42 -0.85 -9.26 -14.18
N GLU A 43 0.17 -9.24 -13.32
CA GLU A 43 1.51 -9.75 -13.63
C GLU A 43 2.10 -9.03 -14.86
N ASP A 44 1.83 -7.71 -14.96
CA ASP A 44 2.29 -6.82 -16.04
C ASP A 44 3.41 -5.90 -15.52
N ASP A 45 4.59 -6.51 -15.32
CA ASP A 45 5.76 -5.88 -14.66
C ASP A 45 6.31 -4.68 -15.44
N GLU A 46 6.28 -4.76 -16.77
CA GLU A 46 6.73 -3.68 -17.66
C GLU A 46 5.87 -2.44 -17.44
N LYS A 47 4.54 -2.61 -17.44
CA LYS A 47 3.60 -1.53 -17.21
C LYS A 47 3.64 -1.01 -15.77
N PHE A 48 3.81 -1.90 -14.78
CA PHE A 48 4.00 -1.49 -13.40
C PHE A 48 5.20 -0.55 -13.29
N SER A 49 6.34 -0.96 -13.84
CA SER A 49 7.59 -0.19 -13.82
C SER A 49 7.44 1.18 -14.50
N GLU A 50 6.81 1.22 -15.69
CA GLU A 50 6.53 2.47 -16.41
C GLU A 50 5.66 3.43 -15.57
N ILE A 51 4.62 2.91 -14.90
CA ILE A 51 3.73 3.74 -14.08
C ILE A 51 4.45 4.24 -12.83
N ILE A 52 5.29 3.42 -12.19
CA ILE A 52 6.06 3.79 -10.99
C ILE A 52 7.00 4.95 -11.28
N GLU A 53 7.79 4.88 -12.36
CA GLU A 53 8.68 5.98 -12.78
C GLU A 53 7.90 7.29 -12.98
N ASN A 54 6.69 7.19 -13.56
CA ASN A 54 5.80 8.34 -13.75
C ASN A 54 5.23 8.90 -12.44
N ILE A 55 5.09 8.09 -11.38
CA ILE A 55 4.63 8.55 -10.06
C ILE A 55 5.77 9.20 -9.30
N GLU A 56 6.99 8.67 -9.39
CA GLU A 56 8.19 9.24 -8.75
C GLU A 56 8.36 10.72 -9.13
N GLY A 57 8.22 11.05 -10.42
CA GLY A 57 8.27 12.45 -10.86
C GLY A 57 7.14 13.35 -10.32
N ASP A 58 6.00 12.80 -9.89
CA ASP A 58 4.96 13.53 -9.19
C ASP A 58 5.28 13.68 -7.70
N ILE A 59 5.83 12.65 -7.06
CA ILE A 59 6.29 12.68 -5.65
C ILE A 59 7.42 13.69 -5.47
N GLU A 60 8.38 13.75 -6.39
CA GLU A 60 9.46 14.73 -6.35
C GLU A 60 8.96 16.19 -6.42
N LYS A 61 7.93 16.45 -7.23
CA LYS A 61 7.30 17.77 -7.30
C LYS A 61 6.59 18.12 -6.00
N LEU A 62 5.87 17.17 -5.41
CA LEU A 62 5.22 17.34 -4.11
C LEU A 62 6.24 17.64 -3.00
N ASN A 63 7.36 16.93 -2.99
CA ASN A 63 8.46 17.20 -2.05
C ASN A 63 9.09 18.58 -2.26
N THR A 64 9.25 19.02 -3.51
CA THR A 64 9.73 20.38 -3.83
C THR A 64 8.78 21.45 -3.31
N ILE A 65 7.46 21.23 -3.40
CA ILE A 65 6.46 22.13 -2.81
C ILE A 65 6.62 22.15 -1.29
N LEU A 66 6.78 20.98 -0.67
CA LEU A 66 6.91 20.84 0.78
C LEU A 66 8.17 21.52 1.34
N GLU A 67 9.29 21.45 0.63
CA GLU A 67 10.54 22.15 1.00
C GLU A 67 10.36 23.68 1.01
N LYS A 68 9.56 24.21 0.08
CA LYS A 68 9.29 25.66 -0.02
C LYS A 68 8.21 26.12 0.95
N GLU A 69 7.19 25.29 1.16
CA GLU A 69 5.98 25.62 1.92
C GLU A 69 5.68 24.53 2.97
N PRO A 70 6.46 24.43 4.07
CA PRO A 70 6.36 23.35 5.06
C PRO A 70 5.00 23.23 5.74
N GLN A 71 4.17 24.27 5.74
CA GLN A 71 2.82 24.25 6.31
C GLN A 71 1.88 23.23 5.64
N PHE A 72 2.22 22.75 4.44
CA PHE A 72 1.45 21.71 3.76
C PHE A 72 1.86 20.28 4.12
N SER A 73 2.81 20.07 5.05
CA SER A 73 3.31 18.73 5.44
C SER A 73 2.21 17.75 5.84
N ASP A 74 1.18 18.26 6.53
CA ASP A 74 0.06 17.48 7.02
C ASP A 74 -1.18 17.58 6.11
N HIS A 75 -1.03 18.11 4.89
CA HIS A 75 -2.12 18.23 3.96
C HIS A 75 -2.62 16.83 3.53
N GLY A 76 -3.92 16.58 3.66
CA GLY A 76 -4.49 15.24 3.47
C GLY A 76 -4.22 14.63 2.10
N SER A 77 -4.30 15.43 1.02
CA SER A 77 -4.03 14.93 -0.34
C SER A 77 -2.56 14.57 -0.57
N LEU A 78 -1.62 15.28 0.06
CA LEU A 78 -0.19 14.96 0.01
C LEU A 78 0.08 13.61 0.68
N ILE A 79 -0.43 13.45 1.91
CA ILE A 79 -0.31 12.18 2.65
C ILE A 79 -0.97 11.03 1.87
N ALA A 80 -2.13 11.26 1.25
CA ALA A 80 -2.80 10.25 0.44
C ALA A 80 -1.97 9.87 -0.80
N ALA A 81 -1.39 10.82 -1.52
CA ALA A 81 -0.51 10.53 -2.65
C ALA A 81 0.71 9.70 -2.24
N HIS A 82 1.39 10.09 -1.16
CA HIS A 82 2.54 9.36 -0.62
C HIS A 82 2.15 7.96 -0.14
N ARG A 83 0.97 7.81 0.46
CA ARG A 83 0.41 6.52 0.89
C ARG A 83 0.16 5.59 -0.29
N GLU A 84 -0.57 6.04 -1.31
CA GLU A 84 -0.94 5.20 -2.46
C GLU A 84 0.31 4.79 -3.26
N PHE A 85 1.27 5.69 -3.42
CA PHE A 85 2.57 5.36 -4.03
C PHE A 85 3.34 4.31 -3.20
N SER A 86 3.42 4.53 -1.89
CA SER A 86 4.06 3.56 -0.99
C SER A 86 3.35 2.20 -1.05
N GLU A 87 2.03 2.17 -1.09
CA GLU A 87 1.26 0.93 -1.15
C GLU A 87 1.63 0.10 -2.39
N ALA A 88 1.79 0.74 -3.54
CA ALA A 88 2.23 0.08 -4.77
C ALA A 88 3.61 -0.58 -4.61
N LEU A 89 4.60 0.16 -4.10
CA LEU A 89 5.96 -0.34 -3.91
C LEU A 89 6.04 -1.44 -2.84
N LEU A 90 5.41 -1.21 -1.69
CA LEU A 90 5.41 -2.16 -0.57
C LEU A 90 4.69 -3.45 -0.94
N THR A 91 3.59 -3.36 -1.67
CA THR A 91 2.86 -4.55 -2.13
C THR A 91 3.74 -5.37 -3.06
N ASN A 92 4.38 -4.75 -4.05
CA ASN A 92 5.29 -5.43 -4.97
C ASN A 92 6.41 -6.16 -4.21
N ALA A 93 7.13 -5.44 -3.33
CA ALA A 93 8.21 -6.03 -2.53
C ALA A 93 7.72 -7.21 -1.67
N LEU A 94 6.54 -7.09 -1.05
CA LEU A 94 5.99 -8.16 -0.20
C LEU A 94 5.46 -9.36 -0.98
N MET A 95 4.99 -9.19 -2.22
CA MET A 95 4.60 -10.31 -3.11
C MET A 95 5.82 -11.15 -3.49
N GLU A 96 6.92 -10.50 -3.86
CA GLU A 96 8.17 -11.18 -4.26
C GLU A 96 8.97 -11.69 -3.04
N GLY A 97 8.85 -11.00 -1.90
CA GLY A 97 9.61 -11.30 -0.69
C GLY A 97 10.90 -10.53 -0.55
N ASP A 98 10.97 -9.41 -1.25
CA ASP A 98 12.06 -8.45 -1.16
C ASP A 98 11.99 -7.66 0.15
N GLU A 99 13.08 -6.98 0.44
CA GLU A 99 13.11 -6.01 1.54
C GLU A 99 12.20 -4.82 1.22
N LEU A 100 11.56 -4.28 2.26
CA LEU A 100 10.75 -3.09 2.08
C LEU A 100 11.67 -1.90 1.78
N PRO A 101 11.36 -1.07 0.76
CA PRO A 101 12.12 0.15 0.49
C PRO A 101 12.13 1.06 1.71
N ASP A 102 13.26 1.72 1.96
CA ASP A 102 13.34 2.70 3.03
C ASP A 102 12.49 3.95 2.67
N PRO A 103 11.67 4.47 3.60
CA PRO A 103 10.81 5.62 3.33
C PRO A 103 11.57 6.89 2.93
N ASP A 104 12.81 7.07 3.41
CA ASP A 104 13.64 8.21 3.05
C ASP A 104 14.24 8.03 1.64
N GLU A 105 14.57 6.80 1.25
CA GLU A 105 15.08 6.49 -0.10
C GLU A 105 14.03 6.76 -1.18
N ILE A 106 12.77 6.36 -0.92
CA ILE A 106 11.64 6.64 -1.84
C ILE A 106 11.00 8.02 -1.61
N LYS A 107 11.58 8.82 -0.71
CA LYS A 107 11.22 10.22 -0.43
C LYS A 107 9.73 10.41 -0.10
N VAL A 108 9.16 9.55 0.73
CA VAL A 108 7.74 9.64 1.12
C VAL A 108 7.56 10.11 2.56
N HIS A 109 6.37 10.61 2.85
CA HIS A 109 6.02 11.06 4.19
C HIS A 109 5.78 9.86 5.09
N TYR A 110 6.40 9.82 6.28
CA TYR A 110 6.29 8.68 7.20
C TYR A 110 4.85 8.29 7.56
N LYS A 111 3.94 9.29 7.69
CA LYS A 111 2.51 8.98 7.91
C LYS A 111 1.89 8.23 6.73
N GLY A 112 2.24 8.62 5.50
CA GLY A 112 1.78 7.94 4.28
C GLY A 112 2.33 6.52 4.21
N TYR A 113 3.63 6.34 4.45
CA TYR A 113 4.27 5.03 4.46
C TYR A 113 3.68 4.08 5.52
N ALA A 114 3.50 4.55 6.76
CA ALA A 114 2.92 3.75 7.83
C ALA A 114 1.47 3.34 7.55
N GLN A 115 0.68 4.24 6.95
CA GLN A 115 -0.68 3.93 6.53
C GLN A 115 -0.69 2.91 5.37
N ALA A 116 0.22 3.05 4.41
CA ALA A 116 0.37 2.14 3.27
C ALA A 116 0.74 0.73 3.73
N LEU A 117 1.67 0.60 4.68
CA LEU A 117 2.03 -0.68 5.28
C LEU A 117 0.82 -1.44 5.86
N ALA A 118 -0.20 -0.73 6.33
CA ALA A 118 -1.45 -1.37 6.78
C ALA A 118 -2.37 -1.75 5.61
N GLU A 119 -2.47 -0.90 4.59
CA GLU A 119 -3.34 -1.12 3.43
C GLU A 119 -2.85 -2.26 2.53
N THR A 120 -1.52 -2.48 2.43
CA THR A 120 -0.91 -3.58 1.66
C THR A 120 -1.45 -4.96 2.05
N THR A 121 -1.92 -5.15 3.29
CA THR A 121 -2.54 -6.42 3.72
C THR A 121 -3.78 -6.80 2.91
N GLY A 122 -4.51 -5.80 2.37
CA GLY A 122 -5.61 -6.02 1.44
C GLY A 122 -5.14 -6.58 0.10
N GLU A 123 -4.10 -5.98 -0.46
CA GLU A 123 -3.53 -6.38 -1.75
C GLU A 123 -2.79 -7.73 -1.65
N LEU A 124 -2.07 -7.99 -0.55
CA LEU A 124 -1.48 -9.30 -0.29
C LEU A 124 -2.52 -10.40 -0.16
N ARG A 125 -3.66 -10.10 0.51
CA ARG A 125 -4.78 -11.05 0.57
C ARG A 125 -5.31 -11.35 -0.83
N ARG A 126 -5.45 -10.34 -1.68
CA ARG A 126 -5.92 -10.52 -3.06
C ARG A 126 -4.98 -11.42 -3.85
N HIS A 127 -3.68 -11.14 -3.82
CA HIS A 127 -2.66 -11.94 -4.48
C HIS A 127 -2.64 -13.38 -3.98
N LEU A 128 -2.73 -13.57 -2.66
CA LEU A 128 -2.79 -14.90 -2.05
C LEU A 128 -4.01 -15.71 -2.52
N LEU A 129 -5.19 -15.08 -2.64
CA LEU A 129 -6.37 -15.77 -3.17
C LEU A 129 -6.18 -16.18 -4.64
N ASP A 130 -5.46 -15.38 -5.43
CA ASP A 130 -5.08 -15.75 -6.79
C ASP A 130 -4.07 -16.91 -6.84
N LEU A 131 -3.10 -16.96 -5.92
CA LEU A 131 -2.19 -18.11 -5.78
C LEU A 131 -2.94 -19.39 -5.41
N LEU A 132 -3.88 -19.31 -4.45
CA LEU A 132 -4.73 -20.45 -4.09
C LEU A 132 -5.58 -20.92 -5.27
N ARG A 133 -6.09 -20.01 -6.10
CA ARG A 133 -6.83 -20.34 -7.33
C ARG A 133 -5.95 -21.03 -8.37
N LYS A 134 -4.64 -20.78 -8.37
CA LYS A 134 -3.63 -21.42 -9.23
C LYS A 134 -3.03 -22.69 -8.60
N ASP A 135 -3.59 -23.19 -7.48
CA ASP A 135 -3.09 -24.32 -6.68
C ASP A 135 -1.66 -24.14 -6.11
N ASP A 136 -1.14 -22.91 -6.10
CA ASP A 136 0.16 -22.57 -5.53
C ASP A 136 0.07 -22.30 -4.02
N LEU A 137 -0.17 -23.38 -3.28
CA LEU A 137 -0.31 -23.34 -1.84
C LEU A 137 0.99 -22.97 -1.12
N GLU A 138 2.14 -23.30 -1.70
CA GLU A 138 3.43 -23.01 -1.08
C GLU A 138 3.70 -21.50 -1.09
N GLN A 139 3.51 -20.83 -2.24
CA GLN A 139 3.67 -19.39 -2.30
C GLN A 139 2.59 -18.67 -1.48
N ALA A 140 1.35 -19.16 -1.49
CA ALA A 140 0.29 -18.60 -0.66
C ALA A 140 0.65 -18.61 0.84
N GLN A 141 1.30 -19.67 1.33
CA GLN A 141 1.80 -19.73 2.71
C GLN A 141 2.90 -18.69 2.99
N LYS A 142 3.87 -18.54 2.07
CA LYS A 142 4.94 -17.54 2.21
C LYS A 142 4.38 -16.11 2.25
N VAL A 143 3.41 -15.80 1.41
CA VAL A 143 2.72 -14.49 1.42
C VAL A 143 2.00 -14.27 2.76
N HIS A 144 1.31 -15.28 3.29
CA HIS A 144 0.66 -15.18 4.59
C HIS A 144 1.65 -14.93 5.74
N GLU A 145 2.80 -15.63 5.75
CA GLU A 145 3.85 -15.37 6.75
C GLU A 145 4.36 -13.92 6.70
N ARG A 146 4.46 -13.34 5.50
CA ARG A 146 4.81 -11.92 5.34
C ARG A 146 3.68 -11.00 5.85
N MET A 147 2.42 -11.34 5.62
CA MET A 147 1.28 -10.62 6.20
C MET A 147 1.31 -10.65 7.74
N GLU A 148 1.68 -11.79 8.35
CA GLU A 148 1.85 -11.91 9.79
C GLU A 148 2.95 -10.98 10.30
N LYS A 149 4.13 -11.00 9.66
CA LYS A 149 5.23 -10.09 10.00
C LYS A 149 4.83 -8.63 9.89
N VAL A 150 4.14 -8.24 8.81
CA VAL A 150 3.63 -6.87 8.65
C VAL A 150 2.71 -6.52 9.81
N PHE A 151 1.75 -7.38 10.14
CA PHE A 151 0.82 -7.15 11.23
C PHE A 151 1.52 -6.99 12.60
N ASP A 152 2.52 -7.82 12.90
CA ASP A 152 3.31 -7.73 14.14
C ASP A 152 4.03 -6.36 14.27
N HIS A 153 4.48 -5.77 13.17
CA HIS A 153 5.05 -4.42 13.17
C HIS A 153 3.96 -3.35 13.32
N LEU A 154 2.82 -3.54 12.66
CA LEU A 154 1.66 -2.64 12.76
C LEU A 154 1.16 -2.51 14.20
N GLU A 155 1.33 -3.55 15.04
CA GLU A 155 0.93 -3.50 16.44
C GLU A 155 1.65 -2.42 17.26
N ARG A 156 2.85 -2.04 16.84
CA ARG A 156 3.70 -1.04 17.51
C ARG A 156 3.28 0.41 17.23
N PHE A 157 2.43 0.63 16.21
CA PHE A 157 1.90 1.96 15.90
C PHE A 157 0.70 2.27 16.80
N ASP A 158 0.97 2.54 18.09
CA ASP A 158 -0.02 2.99 19.07
C ASP A 158 0.13 4.51 19.33
N TYR A 159 -0.22 5.28 18.30
CA TYR A 159 -0.20 6.73 18.35
C TYR A 159 -1.64 7.29 18.34
N PRO A 160 -1.88 8.45 18.98
CA PRO A 160 -3.15 9.17 18.85
C PRO A 160 -3.45 9.55 17.40
N ASP A 161 -4.74 9.64 17.06
CA ASP A 161 -5.18 10.04 15.71
C ASP A 161 -4.68 11.43 15.29
N SER A 162 -4.40 12.33 16.24
CA SER A 162 -3.80 13.64 15.96
C SER A 162 -2.36 13.55 15.42
N ILE A 163 -1.68 12.43 15.67
CA ILE A 163 -0.32 12.16 15.17
C ILE A 163 -0.39 11.30 13.91
N LEU A 164 -1.11 10.17 13.96
CA LEU A 164 -1.22 9.22 12.86
C LEU A 164 -2.69 8.86 12.60
N SER A 165 -3.36 9.74 11.86
CA SER A 165 -4.79 9.67 11.62
C SER A 165 -5.23 8.35 10.99
N GLY A 166 -6.28 7.76 11.54
CA GLY A 166 -6.96 6.59 10.98
C GLY A 166 -6.22 5.27 11.16
N MET A 167 -5.04 5.27 11.80
CA MET A 167 -4.21 4.06 11.92
C MET A 167 -4.90 2.93 12.68
N ARG A 168 -5.67 3.25 13.74
CA ARG A 168 -6.42 2.25 14.49
C ARG A 168 -7.37 1.47 13.59
N HIS A 169 -8.16 2.17 12.78
CA HIS A 169 -9.08 1.55 11.83
C HIS A 169 -8.33 0.68 10.81
N ARG A 170 -7.19 1.17 10.29
CA ARG A 170 -6.36 0.43 9.33
C ARG A 170 -5.78 -0.85 9.91
N ARG A 171 -5.30 -0.79 11.15
CA ARG A 171 -4.86 -1.98 11.91
C ARG A 171 -5.98 -2.99 12.07
N ASP A 172 -7.19 -2.55 12.36
CA ASP A 172 -8.35 -3.45 12.49
C ASP A 172 -8.71 -4.13 11.17
N VAL A 173 -8.64 -3.39 10.06
CA VAL A 173 -8.81 -3.95 8.71
C VAL A 173 -7.70 -4.96 8.39
N ALA A 174 -6.44 -4.63 8.68
CA ALA A 174 -5.31 -5.52 8.51
C ALA A 174 -5.46 -6.82 9.31
N ARG A 175 -5.88 -6.73 10.59
CA ARG A 175 -6.17 -7.90 11.43
C ARG A 175 -7.24 -8.78 10.80
N LYS A 176 -8.35 -8.18 10.36
CA LYS A 176 -9.46 -8.90 9.72
C LYS A 176 -9.01 -9.58 8.43
N ASN A 177 -8.18 -8.94 7.63
CA ASN A 177 -7.62 -9.52 6.42
C ASN A 177 -6.73 -10.72 6.76
N LEU A 178 -5.85 -10.60 7.75
CA LEU A 178 -4.99 -11.69 8.21
C LEU A 178 -5.81 -12.89 8.71
N GLU A 179 -6.78 -12.67 9.60
CA GLU A 179 -7.61 -13.74 10.17
C GLU A 179 -8.41 -14.51 9.10
N LYS A 180 -9.00 -13.79 8.15
CA LYS A 180 -9.70 -14.43 7.02
C LYS A 180 -8.76 -15.25 6.17
N THR A 181 -7.57 -14.73 5.90
CA THR A 181 -6.56 -15.36 5.05
C THR A 181 -6.05 -16.66 5.66
N ARG A 182 -5.85 -16.67 6.98
CA ARG A 182 -5.54 -17.89 7.74
C ARG A 182 -6.62 -18.95 7.57
N GLY A 183 -7.90 -18.54 7.58
CA GLY A 183 -9.04 -19.42 7.32
C GLY A 183 -9.00 -20.03 5.92
N ASP A 184 -8.72 -19.22 4.90
CA ASP A 184 -8.65 -19.66 3.50
C ASP A 184 -7.50 -20.67 3.28
N ILE A 185 -6.29 -20.38 3.79
CA ILE A 185 -5.16 -21.32 3.73
C ILE A 185 -5.47 -22.64 4.45
N THR A 186 -6.08 -22.56 5.64
CA THR A 186 -6.42 -23.77 6.40
C THR A 186 -7.38 -24.66 5.63
N ARG A 187 -8.34 -24.06 4.92
CA ARG A 187 -9.28 -24.80 4.06
C ARG A 187 -8.55 -25.46 2.89
N ALA A 188 -7.78 -24.69 2.13
CA ALA A 188 -7.04 -25.20 0.97
C ALA A 188 -6.08 -26.35 1.36
N LEU A 189 -5.41 -26.25 2.52
CA LEU A 189 -4.57 -27.34 3.05
C LEU A 189 -5.35 -28.62 3.34
N ARG A 190 -6.55 -28.49 3.92
CA ARG A 190 -7.41 -29.65 4.24
C ARG A 190 -7.94 -30.30 2.97
N GLU A 191 -8.36 -29.50 1.99
CA GLU A 191 -8.82 -29.98 0.69
C GLU A 191 -7.71 -30.75 -0.04
N LYS A 192 -6.50 -30.21 -0.10
CA LYS A 192 -5.34 -30.89 -0.70
C LYS A 192 -4.98 -32.20 0.00
N LYS A 193 -5.07 -32.25 1.34
CA LYS A 193 -4.88 -33.49 2.11
C LYS A 193 -5.94 -34.52 1.83
N LEU A 194 -7.21 -34.10 1.70
CA LEU A 194 -8.32 -34.98 1.36
C LEU A 194 -8.17 -35.54 -0.05
N GLU A 195 -7.84 -34.71 -1.03
CA GLU A 195 -7.60 -35.13 -2.41
C GLU A 195 -6.49 -36.20 -2.48
N LYS A 196 -5.39 -36.00 -1.75
CA LYS A 196 -4.32 -37.00 -1.65
C LYS A 196 -4.82 -38.32 -1.05
N ALA A 197 -5.56 -38.25 0.06
CA ALA A 197 -6.09 -39.45 0.71
C ALA A 197 -7.05 -40.24 -0.20
N LEU A 198 -7.86 -39.54 -1.00
CA LEU A 198 -8.75 -40.17 -1.99
C LEU A 198 -7.95 -40.86 -3.11
N LYS A 199 -6.91 -40.20 -3.66
CA LYS A 199 -6.02 -40.80 -4.66
C LYS A 199 -5.27 -42.03 -4.14
N ASP A 200 -4.86 -42.01 -2.88
CA ASP A 200 -4.17 -43.15 -2.25
C ASP A 200 -5.14 -44.32 -2.01
N ALA A 201 -6.40 -44.03 -1.64
CA ALA A 201 -7.45 -45.03 -1.48
C ALA A 201 -7.86 -45.67 -2.83
N GLU A 202 -7.97 -44.89 -3.90
CA GLU A 202 -8.28 -45.36 -5.25
C GLU A 202 -7.22 -46.36 -5.73
N LYS A 203 -5.93 -46.03 -5.61
CA LYS A 203 -4.83 -46.95 -5.95
C LYS A 203 -4.89 -48.26 -5.16
N SER A 204 -5.22 -48.18 -3.88
CA SER A 204 -5.32 -49.37 -3.00
C SER A 204 -6.50 -50.28 -3.35
N LEU A 205 -7.46 -49.82 -4.16
CA LEU A 205 -8.59 -50.61 -4.66
C LEU A 205 -8.31 -51.23 -6.05
N GLU A 206 -7.31 -50.73 -6.77
CA GLU A 206 -6.88 -51.26 -8.08
C GLU A 206 -5.83 -52.38 -7.97
N ASP A 207 -5.15 -52.48 -6.82
CA ASP A 207 -4.23 -53.57 -6.42
C ASP A 207 -4.95 -54.75 -5.73
#